data_AF-A0A1L4BTM3-F1
#
_entry.id   AF-A0A1L4BTM3-F1
#
_cell.length_a   1.000
_cell.length_b   1.000
_cell.length_c   1.000
_cell.angle_alpha   90.00
_cell.angle_beta   90.00
_cell.angle_gamma   90.00
#
_symmetry.space_group_name_H-M   'P 1'
#
loop_
_entity.id
_entity.type
_entity.pdbx_description
1 polymer ?
#
loop_
_entity_poly.entity_id
_entity_poly.type
_entity_poly.pdbx_seq_one_letter_code
_entity_poly.pdbx_strand_id
1 'polypeptide(L)'
;MNKFISILENIDLIVLDRVNPIANMQIQSKYENAEYEAFIESLNDNTENTKSIDIYNFFLSLNSEICLNLSELKEIPKIINDYFSFLNLHFEKLSPKDVSQKKELSEKGINKFLALIENNFSEMKNDLDLPLSSIERIIELLQDIIDFCKKHNLNYDTDLEQQLNNTLKKIKTALLAEEQDDPEEEIESVDKDFNTKKLNKKKSSSNNSHIEHSDKWTTLVEKIEVLKALVDSERIFETSIVYDDVQNLLANFDPKEYFPEIFFPLYQKISPIIGDIHKNIDLYSSSIQWSIANKMYNIDYNKFLDTLERMPENNFLNSRSNIAKEHFYQTSSEIKTQHREDNKIISNQDANKEDIKINHRDSTNNNLVENQETNSSPQEETDDDLNKLFDF
;
A
#
# COMPACT_ATOMS: atom_id res chain seq x y z
N MET A 1 -5.10 -28.22 -1.73
CA MET A 1 -4.70 -28.46 -0.32
C MET A 1 -3.65 -27.41 -0.04
N ASN A 2 -3.88 -26.54 0.93
CA ASN A 2 -3.16 -25.26 1.04
C ASN A 2 -1.71 -25.54 1.39
N LYS A 3 -0.79 -25.05 0.54
CA LYS A 3 0.62 -25.42 0.54
C LYS A 3 1.24 -25.09 1.90
N PHE A 4 0.83 -23.97 2.50
CA PHE A 4 1.42 -23.54 3.77
C PHE A 4 0.84 -24.26 5.00
N ILE A 5 -0.48 -24.43 5.09
CA ILE A 5 -1.11 -25.10 6.24
C ILE A 5 -0.61 -26.53 6.38
N SER A 6 -0.44 -27.25 5.27
CA SER A 6 0.13 -28.61 5.31
C SER A 6 1.55 -28.64 5.87
N ILE A 7 2.36 -27.60 5.66
CA ILE A 7 3.70 -27.50 6.25
C ILE A 7 3.59 -27.23 7.75
N LEU A 8 2.73 -26.29 8.15
CA LEU A 8 2.52 -25.95 9.56
C LEU A 8 2.03 -27.14 10.40
N GLU A 9 1.16 -27.98 9.86
CA GLU A 9 0.68 -29.20 10.54
C GLU A 9 1.77 -30.25 10.77
N ASN A 10 2.83 -30.22 9.96
CA ASN A 10 3.95 -31.16 10.03
C ASN A 10 5.13 -30.67 10.89
N ILE A 11 5.06 -29.44 11.43
CA ILE A 11 6.11 -28.83 12.24
C ILE A 11 5.62 -28.64 13.68
N ASP A 12 6.43 -29.01 14.66
CA ASP A 12 6.18 -28.61 16.05
C ASP A 12 6.66 -27.18 16.26
N LEU A 13 5.70 -26.24 16.30
CA LEU A 13 5.96 -24.82 16.38
C LEU A 13 6.55 -24.40 17.73
N ILE A 14 7.57 -23.55 17.65
CA ILE A 14 8.23 -22.87 18.75
C ILE A 14 7.72 -21.43 18.81
N VAL A 15 7.28 -21.02 20.01
CA VAL A 15 6.82 -19.65 20.26
C VAL A 15 8.03 -18.78 20.58
N LEU A 16 8.26 -17.75 19.76
CA LEU A 16 9.29 -16.75 20.02
C LEU A 16 8.76 -15.70 21.00
N ASP A 17 9.62 -15.22 21.90
CA ASP A 17 9.23 -14.17 22.85
C ASP A 17 8.86 -12.86 22.15
N ARG A 18 9.63 -12.49 21.12
CA ARG A 18 9.39 -11.32 20.26
C ARG A 18 9.67 -11.66 18.81
N VAL A 19 8.92 -11.01 17.92
CA VAL A 19 9.15 -11.08 16.47
C VAL A 19 10.18 -10.02 16.08
N ASN A 20 11.21 -10.41 15.32
CA ASN A 20 12.19 -9.47 14.78
C ASN A 20 11.63 -8.85 13.48
N PRO A 21 11.30 -7.55 13.47
CA PRO A 21 10.70 -6.90 12.31
C PRO A 21 11.64 -6.87 11.10
N ILE A 22 12.97 -6.82 11.31
CA ILE A 22 13.95 -6.75 10.21
C ILE A 22 14.01 -8.07 9.45
N ALA A 23 13.99 -9.20 10.19
CA ALA A 23 14.00 -10.53 9.57
C ALA A 23 12.75 -10.78 8.73
N ASN A 24 11.60 -10.25 9.18
CA ASN A 24 10.34 -10.40 8.47
C ASN A 24 10.15 -9.38 7.34
N MET A 25 10.84 -8.24 7.35
CA MET A 25 10.67 -7.17 6.37
C MET A 25 10.94 -7.64 4.93
N GLN A 26 11.96 -8.49 4.72
CA GLN A 26 12.25 -9.03 3.39
C GLN A 26 11.14 -9.95 2.89
N ILE A 27 10.61 -10.81 3.76
CA ILE A 27 9.50 -11.70 3.42
C ILE A 27 8.26 -10.85 3.12
N GLN A 28 7.90 -9.93 4.01
CA GLN A 28 6.74 -9.05 3.88
C GLN A 28 6.80 -8.15 2.63
N SER A 29 7.98 -7.71 2.21
CA SER A 29 8.12 -6.92 0.97
C SER A 29 7.58 -7.64 -0.26
N LYS A 30 7.70 -8.97 -0.32
CA LYS A 30 7.14 -9.78 -1.41
C LYS A 30 5.61 -9.73 -1.41
N TYR A 31 5.01 -9.78 -0.22
CA TYR A 31 3.56 -9.63 -0.07
C TYR A 31 3.09 -8.24 -0.52
N GLU A 32 3.76 -7.16 -0.11
CA GLU A 32 3.39 -5.80 -0.53
C GLU A 32 3.56 -5.57 -2.05
N ASN A 33 4.50 -6.28 -2.69
CA ASN A 33 4.71 -6.24 -4.14
C ASN A 33 3.75 -7.17 -4.92
N ALA A 34 2.75 -7.76 -4.24
CA ALA A 34 1.83 -8.76 -4.80
C ALA A 34 2.51 -10.03 -5.36
N GLU A 35 3.74 -10.33 -4.91
CA GLU A 35 4.47 -11.56 -5.22
C GLU A 35 4.05 -12.69 -4.27
N TYR A 36 2.76 -13.02 -4.25
CA TYR A 36 2.15 -13.92 -3.24
C TYR A 36 2.76 -15.32 -3.21
N GLU A 37 3.08 -15.91 -4.36
CA GLU A 37 3.72 -17.22 -4.42
C GLU A 37 5.14 -17.18 -3.81
N ALA A 38 5.93 -16.18 -4.19
CA ALA A 38 7.29 -16.00 -3.66
C ALA A 38 7.27 -15.64 -2.16
N PHE A 39 6.24 -14.94 -1.69
CA PHE A 39 5.99 -14.70 -0.27
C PHE A 39 5.75 -16.02 0.48
N ILE A 40 4.82 -16.86 0.02
CA ILE A 40 4.52 -18.15 0.65
C ILE A 40 5.77 -19.04 0.67
N GLU A 41 6.54 -19.11 -0.42
CA GLU A 41 7.78 -19.90 -0.45
C GLU A 41 8.82 -19.41 0.56
N SER A 42 9.01 -18.09 0.66
CA SER A 42 9.97 -17.53 1.62
C SER A 42 9.50 -17.70 3.07
N LEU A 43 8.19 -17.65 3.29
CA LEU A 43 7.59 -17.90 4.60
C LEU A 43 7.74 -19.37 4.98
N ASN A 44 7.59 -20.30 4.03
CA ASN A 44 7.82 -21.74 4.23
C ASN A 44 9.27 -21.99 4.65
N ASP A 45 10.22 -21.51 3.85
CA ASP A 45 11.65 -21.67 4.12
C ASP A 45 12.01 -21.11 5.50
N ASN A 46 11.50 -19.92 5.83
CA ASN A 46 11.73 -19.33 7.14
C ASN A 46 11.10 -20.16 8.26
N THR A 47 9.86 -20.62 8.10
CA THR A 47 9.15 -21.41 9.10
C THR A 47 9.79 -22.78 9.33
N GLU A 48 10.29 -23.45 8.28
CA GLU A 48 11.02 -24.70 8.41
C GLU A 48 12.35 -24.51 9.17
N ASN A 49 13.04 -23.40 8.89
CA ASN A 49 14.33 -23.08 9.52
C ASN A 49 14.19 -22.65 10.99
N THR A 50 13.23 -21.78 11.30
CA THR A 50 13.05 -21.24 12.65
C THR A 50 12.07 -22.05 13.50
N LYS A 51 11.27 -22.92 12.87
CA LYS A 51 10.13 -23.63 13.46
C LYS A 51 9.13 -22.69 14.13
N SER A 52 9.00 -21.47 13.62
CA SER A 52 8.14 -20.45 14.22
C SER A 52 7.39 -19.68 13.16
N ILE A 53 6.14 -19.34 13.44
CA ILE A 53 5.38 -18.36 12.67
C ILE A 53 4.79 -17.32 13.62
N ASP A 54 4.88 -16.04 13.22
CA ASP A 54 4.14 -14.97 13.87
C ASP A 54 2.73 -14.81 13.31
N ILE A 55 1.84 -14.35 14.18
CA ILE A 55 0.42 -14.18 13.87
C ILE A 55 0.16 -13.21 12.72
N TYR A 56 1.02 -12.21 12.50
CA TYR A 56 0.83 -11.28 11.40
C TYR A 56 1.10 -11.96 10.06
N ASN A 57 2.26 -12.61 9.91
CA ASN A 57 2.59 -13.39 8.72
C ASN A 57 1.61 -14.55 8.49
N PHE A 58 1.01 -15.11 9.54
CA PHE A 58 -0.07 -16.08 9.41
C PHE A 58 -1.28 -15.51 8.66
N PHE A 59 -1.78 -14.33 9.05
CA PHE A 59 -2.86 -13.67 8.31
C PHE A 59 -2.43 -13.24 6.90
N LEU A 60 -1.19 -12.80 6.70
CA LEU A 60 -0.70 -12.49 5.34
C LEU A 60 -0.64 -13.72 4.44
N SER A 61 -0.34 -14.90 4.99
CA SER A 61 -0.35 -16.14 4.23
C SER A 61 -1.76 -16.59 3.85
N LEU A 62 -2.74 -16.42 4.74
CA LEU A 62 -4.16 -16.61 4.41
C LEU A 62 -4.56 -15.71 3.24
N ASN A 63 -4.22 -14.42 3.32
CA ASN A 63 -4.47 -13.46 2.23
C ASN A 63 -3.83 -13.90 0.92
N SER A 64 -2.58 -14.32 0.97
CA SER A 64 -1.80 -14.73 -0.21
C SER A 64 -2.43 -15.96 -0.87
N GLU A 65 -2.81 -16.97 -0.09
CA GLU A 65 -3.47 -18.17 -0.63
C GLU A 65 -4.86 -17.83 -1.22
N ILE A 66 -5.61 -16.89 -0.63
CA ILE A 66 -6.87 -16.42 -1.23
C ILE A 66 -6.60 -15.70 -2.56
N CYS A 67 -5.63 -14.79 -2.62
CA CYS A 67 -5.25 -14.08 -3.85
C CYS A 67 -4.79 -15.04 -4.97
N LEU A 68 -4.06 -16.09 -4.63
CA LEU A 68 -3.61 -17.10 -5.59
C LEU A 68 -4.77 -17.98 -6.12
N ASN A 69 -5.90 -18.03 -5.42
CA ASN A 69 -7.05 -18.87 -5.77
C ASN A 69 -8.31 -18.05 -6.12
N LEU A 70 -8.18 -16.76 -6.47
CA LEU A 70 -9.33 -15.93 -6.89
C LEU A 70 -10.01 -16.45 -8.17
N SER A 71 -9.29 -17.19 -9.02
CA SER A 71 -9.88 -17.85 -10.20
C SER A 71 -10.72 -19.08 -9.85
N GLU A 72 -10.54 -19.66 -8.66
CA GLU A 72 -11.22 -20.87 -8.19
C GLU A 72 -12.03 -20.57 -6.94
N LEU A 73 -13.04 -19.70 -7.07
CA LEU A 73 -13.82 -19.16 -5.96
C LEU A 73 -14.46 -20.21 -5.04
N LYS A 74 -14.70 -21.42 -5.55
CA LYS A 74 -15.23 -22.56 -4.80
C LYS A 74 -14.24 -23.10 -3.74
N GLU A 75 -12.95 -22.85 -3.90
CA GLU A 75 -11.90 -23.27 -2.95
C GLU A 75 -11.69 -22.23 -1.83
N ILE A 76 -12.08 -20.97 -2.00
CA ILE A 76 -11.90 -19.91 -0.99
C ILE A 76 -12.49 -20.29 0.39
N PRO A 77 -13.75 -20.79 0.50
CA PRO A 77 -14.29 -21.18 1.80
C PRO A 77 -13.45 -22.26 2.49
N LYS A 78 -12.88 -23.19 1.72
CA LYS A 78 -12.02 -24.25 2.26
C LYS A 78 -10.68 -23.69 2.72
N ILE A 79 -10.09 -22.74 1.97
CA ILE A 79 -8.87 -22.05 2.38
C ILE A 79 -9.07 -21.35 3.73
N ILE A 80 -10.12 -20.53 3.84
CA ILE A 80 -10.44 -19.82 5.09
C ILE A 80 -10.66 -20.81 6.23
N ASN A 81 -11.40 -21.91 5.99
CA ASN A 81 -11.69 -22.90 7.00
C ASN A 81 -10.43 -23.64 7.52
N ASP A 82 -9.51 -24.00 6.64
CA ASP A 82 -8.26 -24.69 7.01
C ASP A 82 -7.39 -23.78 7.90
N TYR A 83 -7.24 -22.51 7.51
CA TYR A 83 -6.55 -21.50 8.31
C TYR A 83 -7.23 -21.23 9.65
N PHE A 84 -8.56 -21.10 9.66
CA PHE A 84 -9.30 -20.87 10.89
C PHE A 84 -9.20 -22.07 11.84
N SER A 85 -9.28 -23.29 11.32
CA SER A 85 -9.13 -24.52 12.10
C SER A 85 -7.75 -24.58 12.75
N PHE A 86 -6.69 -24.26 11.99
CA PHE A 86 -5.34 -24.17 12.50
C PHE A 86 -5.20 -23.08 13.58
N LEU A 87 -5.72 -21.88 13.30
CA LEU A 87 -5.69 -20.75 14.23
C LEU A 87 -6.35 -21.12 15.56
N ASN A 88 -7.53 -21.73 15.53
CA ASN A 88 -8.28 -22.10 16.72
C ASN A 88 -7.56 -23.17 17.56
N LEU A 89 -6.87 -24.12 16.92
CA LEU A 89 -6.14 -25.19 17.61
C LEU A 89 -4.77 -24.74 18.14
N HIS A 90 -4.10 -23.83 17.43
CA HIS A 90 -2.69 -23.49 17.63
C HIS A 90 -2.43 -22.03 17.96
N PHE A 91 -3.46 -21.24 18.29
CA PHE A 91 -3.30 -19.82 18.61
C PHE A 91 -2.19 -19.54 19.62
N GLU A 92 -2.11 -20.32 20.71
CA GLU A 92 -1.09 -20.16 21.75
C GLU A 92 0.32 -20.53 21.26
N LYS A 93 0.43 -21.33 20.19
CA LYS A 93 1.70 -21.68 19.53
C LYS A 93 2.15 -20.65 18.48
N LEU A 94 1.31 -19.68 18.14
CA LEU A 94 1.70 -18.58 17.25
C LEU A 94 2.48 -17.51 18.02
N SER A 95 3.58 -17.08 17.42
CA SER A 95 4.42 -15.99 17.94
C SER A 95 3.75 -14.62 17.75
N PRO A 96 4.11 -13.61 18.54
CA PRO A 96 4.99 -13.66 19.71
C PRO A 96 4.29 -14.16 20.99
N LYS A 97 5.08 -14.56 21.99
CA LYS A 97 4.58 -14.83 23.35
C LYS A 97 4.19 -13.55 24.10
N ASP A 98 4.86 -12.44 23.80
CA ASP A 98 4.53 -11.13 24.36
C ASP A 98 3.08 -10.74 24.01
N VAL A 99 2.22 -10.61 25.02
CA VAL A 99 0.79 -10.40 24.83
C VAL A 99 0.49 -9.07 24.15
N SER A 100 1.27 -8.03 24.43
CA SER A 100 1.07 -6.70 23.83
C SER A 100 1.40 -6.73 22.35
N GLN A 101 2.58 -7.25 22.00
CA GLN A 101 3.01 -7.39 20.62
C GLN A 101 2.11 -8.35 19.85
N LYS A 102 1.64 -9.44 20.49
CA LYS A 102 0.71 -10.39 19.86
C LYS A 102 -0.61 -9.71 19.52
N LYS A 103 -1.16 -8.89 20.40
CA LYS A 103 -2.38 -8.12 20.13
C LYS A 103 -2.18 -7.15 18.97
N GLU A 104 -1.10 -6.37 18.98
CA GLU A 104 -0.81 -5.41 17.92
C GLU A 104 -0.65 -6.09 16.54
N LEU A 105 0.10 -7.19 16.49
CA LEU A 105 0.33 -7.95 15.26
C LEU A 105 -0.94 -8.68 14.79
N SER A 106 -1.76 -9.17 15.73
CA SER A 106 -3.06 -9.76 15.40
C SER A 106 -3.99 -8.72 14.81
N GLU A 107 -4.08 -7.54 15.41
CA GLU A 107 -4.90 -6.42 14.94
C GLU A 107 -4.49 -5.98 13.52
N LYS A 108 -3.19 -5.80 13.29
CA LYS A 108 -2.66 -5.49 11.95
C LYS A 108 -2.99 -6.60 10.95
N GLY A 109 -2.86 -7.86 11.35
CA GLY A 109 -3.10 -9.03 10.50
C GLY A 109 -4.55 -9.16 10.10
N ILE A 110 -5.47 -9.12 11.08
CA ILE A 110 -6.89 -9.23 10.81
C ILE A 110 -7.42 -8.04 10.02
N ASN A 111 -7.00 -6.81 10.32
CA ASN A 111 -7.44 -5.65 9.55
C ASN A 111 -6.99 -5.75 8.09
N LYS A 112 -5.78 -6.25 7.84
CA LYS A 112 -5.29 -6.47 6.48
C LYS A 112 -6.03 -7.62 5.79
N PHE A 113 -6.44 -8.66 6.52
CA PHE A 113 -7.32 -9.71 6.01
C PHE A 113 -8.71 -9.16 5.64
N LEU A 114 -9.36 -8.45 6.54
CA LEU A 114 -10.69 -7.88 6.31
C LEU A 114 -10.71 -6.93 5.11
N ALA A 115 -9.73 -6.02 5.02
CA ALA A 115 -9.63 -5.08 3.91
C ALA A 115 -9.39 -5.78 2.56
N LEU A 116 -8.51 -6.79 2.52
CA LEU A 116 -8.23 -7.51 1.28
C LEU A 116 -9.44 -8.33 0.80
N ILE A 117 -10.12 -9.00 1.73
CA ILE A 117 -11.34 -9.75 1.42
C ILE A 117 -12.43 -8.81 0.92
N GLU A 118 -12.61 -7.66 1.57
CA GLU A 118 -13.59 -6.67 1.14
C GLU A 118 -13.30 -6.19 -0.29
N ASN A 119 -12.06 -5.79 -0.57
CA ASN A 119 -11.65 -5.35 -1.91
C ASN A 119 -11.89 -6.44 -2.97
N ASN A 120 -11.42 -7.66 -2.72
CA ASN A 120 -11.55 -8.78 -3.67
C ASN A 120 -13.03 -9.10 -3.96
N PHE A 121 -13.88 -9.17 -2.94
CA PHE A 121 -15.30 -9.45 -3.14
C PHE A 121 -16.06 -8.28 -3.76
N SER A 122 -15.66 -7.03 -3.46
CA SER A 122 -16.22 -5.83 -4.10
C SER A 122 -15.96 -5.81 -5.62
N GLU A 123 -14.78 -6.24 -6.06
CA GLU A 123 -14.44 -6.38 -7.48
C GLU A 123 -15.20 -7.54 -8.16
N MET A 124 -15.41 -8.65 -7.45
CA MET A 124 -16.12 -9.84 -7.96
C MET A 124 -17.63 -9.64 -8.16
N LYS A 125 -18.20 -8.54 -7.68
CA LYS A 125 -19.63 -8.24 -7.83
C LYS A 125 -20.09 -8.25 -9.31
N ASN A 126 -19.18 -8.13 -10.26
CA ASN A 126 -19.46 -8.04 -11.69
C ASN A 126 -19.23 -9.35 -12.48
N ASP A 127 -18.63 -10.38 -11.87
CA ASP A 127 -18.35 -11.69 -12.49
C ASP A 127 -19.04 -12.81 -11.66
N LEU A 128 -20.35 -12.99 -11.88
CA LEU A 128 -21.24 -13.82 -11.07
C LEU A 128 -21.25 -15.30 -11.48
N ASP A 129 -20.10 -15.97 -11.35
CA ASP A 129 -20.02 -17.45 -11.42
C ASP A 129 -19.80 -18.08 -10.01
N LEU A 130 -20.24 -17.36 -8.97
CA LEU A 130 -20.12 -17.75 -7.57
C LEU A 130 -21.39 -18.47 -7.09
N PRO A 131 -21.29 -19.73 -6.63
CA PRO A 131 -22.44 -20.39 -6.01
C PRO A 131 -22.85 -19.66 -4.73
N LEU A 132 -24.16 -19.40 -4.56
CA LEU A 132 -24.70 -18.78 -3.35
C LEU A 132 -24.23 -19.47 -2.06
N SER A 133 -24.16 -20.80 -2.09
CA SER A 133 -23.67 -21.63 -0.97
C SER A 133 -22.21 -21.33 -0.58
N SER A 134 -21.37 -20.90 -1.52
CA SER A 134 -19.99 -20.52 -1.25
C SER A 134 -19.93 -19.19 -0.51
N ILE A 135 -20.73 -18.20 -0.94
CA ILE A 135 -20.83 -16.88 -0.28
C ILE A 135 -21.39 -17.03 1.14
N GLU A 136 -22.43 -17.84 1.33
CA GLU A 136 -22.96 -18.11 2.67
C GLU A 136 -21.91 -18.74 3.58
N ARG A 137 -21.15 -19.71 3.06
CA ARG A 137 -20.08 -20.34 3.82
C ARG A 137 -18.95 -19.37 4.17
N ILE A 138 -18.60 -18.46 3.27
CA ILE A 138 -17.61 -17.40 3.55
C ILE A 138 -18.11 -16.48 4.66
N ILE A 139 -19.38 -16.05 4.61
CA ILE A 139 -19.98 -15.21 5.65
C ILE A 139 -19.91 -15.91 7.02
N GLU A 140 -20.27 -17.19 7.09
CA GLU A 140 -20.19 -17.98 8.33
C GLU A 140 -18.75 -18.03 8.87
N LEU A 141 -17.78 -18.34 8.01
CA LEU A 141 -16.37 -18.46 8.41
C LEU A 141 -15.76 -17.12 8.86
N LEU A 142 -16.15 -16.02 8.22
CA LEU A 142 -15.75 -14.69 8.66
C LEU A 142 -16.33 -14.35 10.02
N GLN A 143 -17.59 -14.70 10.27
CA GLN A 143 -18.20 -14.53 11.58
C GLN A 143 -17.47 -15.35 12.65
N ASP A 144 -17.09 -16.59 12.32
CA ASP A 144 -16.31 -17.45 13.22
C ASP A 144 -14.93 -16.83 13.56
N ILE A 145 -14.24 -16.23 12.58
CA ILE A 145 -12.97 -15.52 12.79
C ILE A 145 -13.16 -14.29 13.70
N ILE A 146 -14.23 -13.52 13.46
CA ILE A 146 -14.54 -12.34 14.27
C ILE A 146 -14.88 -12.74 15.72
N ASP A 147 -15.69 -13.78 15.90
CA ASP A 147 -16.07 -14.28 17.22
C ASP A 147 -14.86 -14.87 17.96
N PHE A 148 -13.93 -15.49 17.23
CA PHE A 148 -12.63 -15.88 17.77
C PHE A 148 -11.84 -14.66 18.26
N CYS A 149 -11.78 -13.58 17.49
CA CYS A 149 -11.06 -12.37 17.90
C CYS A 149 -11.67 -11.73 19.14
N LYS A 150 -13.01 -11.66 19.21
CA LYS A 150 -13.74 -11.22 20.41
C LYS A 150 -13.42 -12.10 21.62
N LYS A 151 -13.45 -13.43 21.46
CA LYS A 151 -13.15 -14.40 22.53
C LYS A 151 -11.72 -14.24 23.07
N HIS A 152 -10.76 -13.93 22.21
CA HIS A 152 -9.35 -13.75 22.57
C HIS A 152 -8.97 -12.30 22.92
N ASN A 153 -9.94 -11.38 23.01
CA ASN A 153 -9.73 -9.94 23.25
C ASN A 153 -8.69 -9.33 22.29
N LEU A 154 -8.78 -9.70 21.02
CA LEU A 154 -8.01 -9.13 19.92
C LEU A 154 -8.75 -7.91 19.39
N ASN A 155 -8.03 -6.81 19.23
CA ASN A 155 -8.56 -5.62 18.60
C ASN A 155 -8.63 -5.86 17.08
N TYR A 156 -9.62 -5.25 16.46
CA TYR A 156 -9.77 -5.18 15.02
C TYR A 156 -10.65 -3.97 14.68
N ASP A 157 -10.58 -3.51 13.44
CA ASP A 157 -11.34 -2.36 12.95
C ASP A 157 -12.80 -2.74 12.69
N THR A 158 -13.71 -2.19 13.50
CA THR A 158 -15.15 -2.45 13.38
C THR A 158 -15.76 -1.85 12.12
N ASP A 159 -15.16 -0.80 11.56
CA ASP A 159 -15.64 -0.18 10.34
C ASP A 159 -15.32 -1.08 9.14
N LEU A 160 -14.14 -1.72 9.12
CA LEU A 160 -13.79 -2.74 8.13
C LEU A 160 -14.71 -3.98 8.23
N GLU A 161 -15.02 -4.45 9.44
CA GLU A 161 -16.01 -5.52 9.65
C GLU A 161 -17.36 -5.15 9.04
N GLN A 162 -17.84 -3.92 9.28
CA GLN A 162 -19.13 -3.45 8.75
C GLN A 162 -19.11 -3.32 7.23
N GLN A 163 -18.03 -2.78 6.66
CA GLN A 163 -17.86 -2.66 5.21
C GLN A 163 -17.91 -4.02 4.53
N LEU A 164 -17.12 -4.99 5.01
CA LEU A 164 -17.11 -6.35 4.49
C LEU A 164 -18.49 -7.02 4.57
N ASN A 165 -19.16 -6.92 5.72
CA ASN A 165 -20.50 -7.47 5.89
C ASN A 165 -21.52 -6.85 4.93
N ASN A 166 -21.41 -5.55 4.66
CA ASN A 166 -22.27 -4.88 3.69
C ASN A 166 -21.97 -5.34 2.26
N THR A 167 -20.70 -5.53 1.90
CA THR A 167 -20.28 -6.05 0.59
C THR A 167 -20.80 -7.47 0.36
N LEU A 168 -20.61 -8.38 1.31
CA LEU A 168 -21.09 -9.76 1.19
C LEU A 168 -22.62 -9.86 1.15
N LYS A 169 -23.34 -9.02 1.92
CA LYS A 169 -24.80 -8.94 1.85
C LYS A 169 -25.27 -8.47 0.47
N LYS A 170 -24.61 -7.48 -0.13
CA LYS A 170 -24.93 -7.01 -1.48
C LYS A 170 -24.73 -8.11 -2.53
N ILE A 171 -23.63 -8.86 -2.44
CA ILE A 171 -23.36 -10.01 -3.33
C ILE A 171 -24.44 -11.08 -3.14
N LYS A 172 -24.78 -11.41 -1.89
CA LYS A 172 -25.87 -12.35 -1.58
C LYS A 172 -27.20 -11.92 -2.19
N THR A 173 -27.55 -10.65 -2.09
CA THR A 173 -28.80 -10.14 -2.69
C THR A 173 -28.77 -10.12 -4.22
N ALA A 174 -27.61 -9.91 -4.84
CA ALA A 174 -27.46 -9.95 -6.29
C ALA A 174 -27.64 -11.38 -6.83
N LEU A 175 -26.98 -12.36 -6.20
CA LEU A 175 -27.11 -13.78 -6.55
C LEU A 175 -28.55 -14.30 -6.41
N LEU A 176 -29.28 -13.88 -5.36
CA LEU A 176 -30.69 -14.25 -5.18
C LEU A 176 -31.62 -13.60 -6.22
N ALA A 177 -31.24 -12.46 -6.79
CA ALA A 177 -32.01 -11.81 -7.85
C ALA A 177 -31.79 -12.53 -9.20
N GLU A 178 -30.58 -13.03 -9.46
CA GLU A 178 -30.26 -13.81 -10.67
C GLU A 178 -30.89 -15.21 -10.64
N GLU A 179 -31.02 -15.86 -9.49
CA GLU A 179 -31.77 -17.13 -9.35
C GLU A 179 -33.28 -16.98 -9.62
N GLN A 180 -33.83 -15.76 -9.69
CA GLN A 180 -35.24 -15.50 -10.01
C GLN A 180 -35.50 -15.12 -11.48
N ASP A 181 -34.47 -14.93 -12.31
CA ASP A 181 -34.59 -14.32 -13.66
C ASP A 181 -34.22 -15.24 -14.85
N ASP A 182 -34.15 -16.57 -14.69
CA ASP A 182 -34.10 -17.52 -15.83
C ASP A 182 -35.32 -18.49 -15.81
N PRO A 183 -36.01 -18.73 -16.94
CA PRO A 183 -37.48 -18.73 -16.98
C PRO A 183 -38.13 -20.11 -16.98
N GLU A 184 -39.29 -20.22 -16.32
CA GLU A 184 -40.40 -21.08 -16.77
C GLU A 184 -41.75 -20.45 -16.39
N GLU A 185 -42.40 -19.91 -17.43
CA GLU A 185 -43.84 -19.71 -17.68
C GLU A 185 -44.82 -19.20 -16.59
N GLU A 186 -45.35 -18.01 -16.92
CA GLU A 186 -46.78 -17.63 -16.93
C GLU A 186 -47.53 -17.13 -15.67
N ILE A 187 -47.88 -15.81 -15.76
CA ILE A 187 -49.18 -15.17 -15.46
C ILE A 187 -49.52 -15.05 -13.95
N GLU A 188 -49.72 -13.87 -13.35
CA GLU A 188 -50.78 -12.90 -13.67
C GLU A 188 -50.58 -11.57 -12.90
N SER A 189 -50.84 -10.46 -13.60
CA SER A 189 -50.96 -9.10 -13.09
C SER A 189 -52.16 -8.91 -12.15
N VAL A 190 -52.01 -8.18 -11.03
CA VAL A 190 -53.08 -7.32 -10.47
C VAL A 190 -52.49 -6.11 -9.72
N ASP A 191 -52.67 -4.94 -10.31
CA ASP A 191 -52.67 -3.62 -9.66
C ASP A 191 -53.75 -3.52 -8.56
N LYS A 192 -53.41 -2.86 -7.43
CA LYS A 192 -54.20 -1.75 -6.81
C LYS A 192 -53.62 -1.27 -5.47
N ASP A 193 -52.84 -0.19 -5.57
CA ASP A 193 -53.12 1.15 -5.02
C ASP A 193 -53.94 1.28 -3.71
N PHE A 194 -53.40 1.99 -2.69
CA PHE A 194 -54.16 2.90 -1.81
C PHE A 194 -53.27 3.91 -1.03
N ASN A 195 -53.23 5.14 -1.56
CA ASN A 195 -53.40 6.46 -0.91
C ASN A 195 -52.46 7.02 0.19
N THR A 196 -51.63 7.98 -0.26
CA THR A 196 -51.56 9.42 0.11
C THR A 196 -52.01 9.94 1.49
N LYS A 197 -51.17 10.82 2.08
CA LYS A 197 -51.61 12.09 2.69
C LYS A 197 -50.54 13.20 2.59
N LYS A 198 -50.92 14.27 1.87
CA LYS A 198 -50.24 15.58 1.71
C LYS A 198 -50.35 16.43 2.99
N LEU A 199 -49.36 17.28 3.25
CA LEU A 199 -49.61 18.66 3.69
C LEU A 199 -48.62 19.63 3.01
N ASN A 200 -49.16 20.76 2.55
CA ASN A 200 -48.57 21.75 1.64
C ASN A 200 -48.02 23.00 2.35
N LYS A 201 -47.19 23.76 1.56
CA LYS A 201 -46.97 25.24 1.48
C LYS A 201 -45.57 25.69 1.94
N LYS A 202 -44.84 26.57 1.23
CA LYS A 202 -45.21 27.56 0.19
C LYS A 202 -43.96 28.06 -0.59
N LYS A 203 -44.18 28.25 -1.90
CA LYS A 203 -43.43 28.91 -2.99
C LYS A 203 -42.40 30.01 -2.68
N SER A 204 -41.33 30.02 -3.48
CA SER A 204 -40.93 31.17 -4.33
C SER A 204 -40.39 30.68 -5.68
N SER A 205 -40.62 31.48 -6.72
CA SER A 205 -40.41 31.23 -8.15
C SER A 205 -38.96 31.03 -8.58
N SER A 206 -38.73 30.13 -9.53
CA SER A 206 -38.38 30.50 -10.91
C SER A 206 -38.44 29.28 -11.83
N ASN A 207 -38.90 29.50 -13.05
CA ASN A 207 -38.93 28.48 -14.09
C ASN A 207 -37.49 28.22 -14.54
N ASN A 208 -36.99 27.02 -14.28
CA ASN A 208 -36.17 26.25 -15.20
C ASN A 208 -36.41 24.79 -14.86
N SER A 209 -36.53 23.95 -15.88
CA SER A 209 -36.57 22.49 -15.74
C SER A 209 -35.26 22.02 -15.12
N HIS A 210 -35.18 22.06 -13.78
CA HIS A 210 -34.12 21.40 -13.04
C HIS A 210 -34.39 19.91 -13.15
N ILE A 211 -33.65 19.26 -14.03
CA ILE A 211 -33.29 17.87 -13.83
C ILE A 211 -32.61 17.85 -12.47
N GLU A 212 -33.26 17.25 -11.47
CA GLU A 212 -32.69 17.05 -10.14
C GLU A 212 -31.54 16.06 -10.29
N HIS A 213 -30.37 16.59 -10.65
CA HIS A 213 -29.14 15.85 -10.54
C HIS A 213 -28.83 15.60 -9.06
N SER A 214 -28.34 14.40 -8.76
CA SER A 214 -27.80 14.06 -7.44
C SER A 214 -26.75 15.09 -7.02
N ASP A 215 -26.76 15.53 -5.77
CA ASP A 215 -25.74 16.44 -5.22
C ASP A 215 -24.30 15.93 -5.45
N LYS A 216 -24.13 14.60 -5.48
CA LYS A 216 -22.85 13.94 -5.80
C LYS A 216 -22.41 14.18 -7.25
N TRP A 217 -23.36 14.18 -8.18
CA TRP A 217 -23.09 14.47 -9.59
C TRP A 217 -22.68 15.92 -9.79
N THR A 218 -23.43 16.85 -9.19
CA THR A 218 -23.09 18.28 -9.24
C THR A 218 -21.68 18.53 -8.71
N THR A 219 -21.35 17.92 -7.56
CA THR A 219 -20.00 18.01 -6.97
C THR A 219 -18.92 17.46 -7.89
N LEU A 220 -19.15 16.31 -8.54
CA LEU A 220 -18.19 15.72 -9.48
C LEU A 220 -17.96 16.61 -10.70
N VAL A 221 -19.04 17.16 -11.27
CA VAL A 221 -18.96 18.08 -12.41
C VAL A 221 -18.17 19.34 -12.03
N GLU A 222 -18.43 19.91 -10.85
CA GLU A 222 -17.71 21.09 -10.36
C GLU A 222 -16.22 20.79 -10.16
N LYS A 223 -15.87 19.64 -9.56
CA LYS A 223 -14.46 19.20 -9.41
C LYS A 223 -13.76 18.98 -10.75
N ILE A 224 -14.47 18.45 -11.75
CA ILE A 224 -13.97 18.30 -13.12
C ILE A 224 -13.70 19.66 -13.77
N GLU A 225 -14.56 20.64 -13.57
CA GLU A 225 -14.33 22.01 -14.07
C GLU A 225 -13.12 22.67 -13.39
N VAL A 226 -12.97 22.48 -12.08
CA VAL A 226 -11.77 22.93 -11.34
C VAL A 226 -10.51 22.26 -11.90
N LEU A 227 -10.56 20.95 -12.16
CA LEU A 227 -9.46 20.21 -12.76
C LEU A 227 -9.10 20.79 -14.13
N LYS A 228 -10.08 21.03 -15.01
CA LYS A 228 -9.86 21.64 -16.33
C LYS A 228 -9.21 23.03 -16.23
N ALA A 229 -9.58 23.85 -15.25
CA ALA A 229 -9.00 25.17 -15.02
C ALA A 229 -7.56 25.10 -14.49
N LEU A 230 -7.25 24.12 -13.65
CA LEU A 230 -5.88 23.87 -13.17
C LEU A 230 -4.95 23.42 -14.30
N VAL A 231 -5.47 22.60 -15.22
CA VAL A 231 -4.73 22.19 -16.42
C VAL A 231 -4.42 23.40 -17.32
N ASP A 232 -5.38 24.30 -17.53
CA ASP A 232 -5.18 25.53 -18.31
C ASP A 232 -4.16 26.50 -17.68
N SER A 233 -4.04 26.48 -16.35
CA SER A 233 -3.11 27.33 -15.61
C SER A 233 -1.74 26.69 -15.38
N GLU A 234 -1.48 25.52 -15.96
CA GLU A 234 -0.22 24.77 -15.85
C GLU A 234 0.23 24.56 -14.39
N ARG A 235 -0.74 24.39 -13.48
CA ARG A 235 -0.52 24.18 -12.04
C ARG A 235 -0.47 22.69 -11.72
N ILE A 236 0.53 21.98 -12.27
CA ILE A 236 0.62 20.51 -12.25
C ILE A 236 0.55 19.93 -10.83
N PHE A 237 1.13 20.57 -9.82
CA PHE A 237 1.06 20.08 -8.43
C PHE A 237 -0.38 20.07 -7.91
N GLU A 238 -1.08 21.20 -8.04
CA GLU A 238 -2.47 21.34 -7.65
C GLU A 238 -3.39 20.48 -8.54
N THR A 239 -3.11 20.39 -9.84
CA THR A 239 -3.78 19.47 -10.77
C THR A 239 -3.67 18.03 -10.27
N SER A 240 -2.52 17.64 -9.71
CA SER A 240 -2.29 16.28 -9.22
C SER A 240 -3.17 15.94 -8.03
N ILE A 241 -3.38 16.89 -7.12
CA ILE A 241 -4.26 16.72 -5.95
C ILE A 241 -5.72 16.54 -6.39
N VAL A 242 -6.19 17.40 -7.29
CA VAL A 242 -7.57 17.33 -7.79
C VAL A 242 -7.77 16.09 -8.66
N TYR A 243 -6.76 15.71 -9.44
CA TYR A 243 -6.81 14.49 -10.26
C TYR A 243 -6.88 13.23 -9.40
N ASP A 244 -6.08 13.13 -8.33
CA ASP A 244 -6.10 12.00 -7.39
C ASP A 244 -7.48 11.83 -6.73
N ASP A 245 -8.10 12.92 -6.27
CA ASP A 245 -9.46 12.90 -5.74
C ASP A 245 -10.52 12.53 -6.79
N VAL A 246 -10.44 13.07 -8.01
CA VAL A 246 -11.36 12.70 -9.10
C VAL A 246 -11.20 11.23 -9.49
N GLN A 247 -9.97 10.69 -9.54
CA GLN A 247 -9.76 9.26 -9.79
C GLN A 247 -10.36 8.39 -8.68
N ASN A 248 -10.18 8.76 -7.42
CA ASN A 248 -10.79 8.06 -6.29
C ASN A 248 -12.33 8.10 -6.33
N LEU A 249 -12.93 9.22 -6.76
CA LEU A 249 -14.37 9.33 -6.98
C LEU A 249 -14.85 8.45 -8.15
N LEU A 250 -14.00 8.24 -9.15
CA LEU A 250 -14.29 7.43 -10.33
C LEU A 250 -13.94 5.95 -10.16
N ALA A 251 -13.33 5.54 -9.05
CA ALA A 251 -12.87 4.16 -8.83
C ALA A 251 -13.97 3.11 -9.04
N ASN A 252 -15.24 3.47 -8.80
CA ASN A 252 -16.41 2.62 -8.96
C ASN A 252 -17.40 3.14 -10.03
N PHE A 253 -16.94 3.99 -10.96
CA PHE A 253 -17.79 4.65 -11.95
C PHE A 253 -17.19 4.51 -13.35
N ASP A 254 -17.92 3.93 -14.30
CA ASP A 254 -17.46 3.86 -15.69
C ASP A 254 -17.87 5.13 -16.48
N PRO A 255 -16.97 6.11 -16.68
CA PRO A 255 -17.31 7.34 -17.39
C PRO A 255 -17.73 7.11 -18.84
N LYS A 256 -17.39 5.96 -19.44
CA LYS A 256 -17.76 5.59 -20.81
C LYS A 256 -19.23 5.19 -20.92
N GLU A 257 -19.75 4.49 -19.92
CA GLU A 257 -21.13 3.99 -19.91
C GLU A 257 -22.12 5.12 -19.60
N TYR A 258 -21.76 6.02 -18.69
CA TYR A 258 -22.70 6.99 -18.15
C TYR A 258 -22.60 8.40 -18.78
N PHE A 259 -21.39 8.97 -18.98
CA PHE A 259 -21.25 10.36 -19.48
C PHE A 259 -20.01 10.59 -20.37
N PRO A 260 -19.90 9.90 -21.51
CA PRO A 260 -18.73 10.02 -22.39
C PRO A 260 -18.49 11.46 -22.88
N GLU A 261 -19.56 12.26 -23.05
CA GLU A 261 -19.48 13.65 -23.51
C GLU A 261 -18.73 14.59 -22.53
N ILE A 262 -18.71 14.28 -21.24
CA ILE A 262 -18.06 15.11 -20.21
C ILE A 262 -16.62 14.66 -19.98
N PHE A 263 -16.40 13.34 -19.94
CA PHE A 263 -15.09 12.76 -19.63
C PHE A 263 -14.15 12.71 -20.84
N PHE A 264 -14.66 12.54 -22.05
CA PHE A 264 -13.79 12.51 -23.24
C PHE A 264 -13.01 13.82 -23.44
N PRO A 265 -13.62 15.02 -23.37
CA PRO A 265 -12.88 16.28 -23.43
C PRO A 265 -11.90 16.46 -22.28
N LEU A 266 -12.23 15.96 -21.08
CA LEU A 266 -11.34 15.99 -19.91
C LEU A 266 -10.07 15.17 -20.16
N TYR A 267 -10.22 13.91 -20.59
CA TYR A 267 -9.09 13.03 -20.88
C TYR A 267 -8.24 13.54 -22.03
N GLN A 268 -8.86 14.10 -23.07
CA GLN A 268 -8.13 14.74 -24.16
C GLN A 268 -7.24 15.89 -23.66
N LYS A 269 -7.72 16.65 -22.67
CA LYS A 269 -7.02 17.79 -22.09
C LYS A 269 -5.90 17.39 -21.12
N ILE A 270 -6.09 16.33 -20.35
CA ILE A 270 -5.12 15.84 -19.36
C ILE A 270 -4.04 14.97 -20.01
N SER A 271 -4.36 14.24 -21.07
CA SER A 271 -3.46 13.29 -21.74
C SER A 271 -2.04 13.81 -22.00
N PRO A 272 -1.81 15.06 -22.43
CA PRO A 272 -0.45 15.58 -22.66
C PRO A 272 0.41 15.72 -21.39
N ILE A 273 -0.22 15.94 -20.23
CA ILE A 273 0.46 16.24 -18.96
C ILE A 273 0.30 15.12 -17.91
N ILE A 274 -0.41 14.05 -18.25
CA ILE A 274 -0.74 12.97 -17.31
C ILE A 274 0.50 12.32 -16.69
N GLY A 275 1.59 12.22 -17.45
CA GLY A 275 2.86 11.71 -16.95
C GLY A 275 3.47 12.60 -15.86
N ASP A 276 3.30 13.91 -15.94
CA ASP A 276 3.82 14.84 -14.93
C ASP A 276 2.90 14.92 -13.71
N ILE A 277 1.59 14.71 -13.91
CA ILE A 277 0.63 14.52 -12.82
C ILE A 277 1.02 13.31 -11.97
N HIS A 278 1.19 12.13 -12.59
CA HIS A 278 1.56 10.92 -11.84
C HIS A 278 2.91 11.05 -11.14
N LYS A 279 3.92 11.65 -11.78
CA LYS A 279 5.20 11.93 -11.10
C LYS A 279 5.02 12.79 -9.84
N ASN A 280 4.16 13.81 -9.89
CA ASN A 280 3.88 14.63 -8.71
C ASN A 280 3.15 13.87 -7.62
N ILE A 281 2.20 13.00 -7.97
CA ILE A 281 1.53 12.10 -7.02
C ILE A 281 2.57 11.21 -6.34
N ASP A 282 3.42 10.55 -7.12
CA ASP A 282 4.42 9.62 -6.59
C ASP A 282 5.44 10.32 -5.68
N LEU A 283 5.90 11.52 -6.07
CA LEU A 283 6.92 12.27 -5.34
C LEU A 283 6.37 12.94 -4.08
N TYR A 284 5.15 13.45 -4.11
CA TYR A 284 4.64 14.33 -3.06
C TYR A 284 3.47 13.77 -2.26
N SER A 285 2.82 12.67 -2.65
CA SER A 285 1.65 12.12 -1.93
C SER A 285 1.87 11.89 -0.42
N SER A 286 3.08 11.54 -0.03
CA SER A 286 3.48 11.34 1.39
C SER A 286 4.02 12.61 2.07
N SER A 287 4.15 13.72 1.34
CA SER A 287 4.72 14.97 1.84
C SER A 287 3.72 15.80 2.66
N ILE A 288 4.26 16.69 3.49
CA ILE A 288 3.43 17.59 4.29
C ILE A 288 2.72 18.64 3.42
N GLN A 289 3.37 19.06 2.33
CA GLN A 289 2.83 20.02 1.36
C GLN A 289 1.59 19.44 0.69
N TRP A 290 1.64 18.17 0.29
CA TRP A 290 0.49 17.46 -0.25
C TRP A 290 -0.63 17.34 0.77
N SER A 291 -0.32 16.93 2.01
CA SER A 291 -1.33 16.81 3.07
C SER A 291 -2.06 18.14 3.34
N ILE A 292 -1.32 19.25 3.36
CA ILE A 292 -1.88 20.59 3.57
C ILE A 292 -2.72 21.01 2.36
N ALA A 293 -2.20 20.88 1.14
CA ALA A 293 -2.90 21.30 -0.06
C ALA A 293 -4.16 20.44 -0.32
N ASN A 294 -4.11 19.13 -0.05
CA ASN A 294 -5.27 18.25 -0.09
C ASN A 294 -6.33 18.65 0.95
N LYS A 295 -5.94 19.00 2.18
CA LYS A 295 -6.88 19.54 3.19
C LYS A 295 -7.50 20.86 2.75
N MET A 296 -6.73 21.76 2.14
CA MET A 296 -7.24 23.03 1.62
C MET A 296 -8.28 22.81 0.51
N TYR A 297 -7.96 21.92 -0.44
CA TYR A 297 -8.88 21.52 -1.51
C TYR A 297 -10.19 20.92 -0.96
N ASN A 298 -10.10 20.03 0.04
CA ASN A 298 -11.28 19.39 0.64
C ASN A 298 -12.17 20.34 1.45
N ILE A 299 -11.64 21.47 1.93
CA ILE A 299 -12.42 22.50 2.65
C ILE A 299 -13.25 23.34 1.66
N ASP A 300 -12.64 23.78 0.57
CA ASP A 300 -13.30 24.61 -0.45
C ASP A 300 -12.60 24.47 -1.81
N TYR A 301 -13.07 23.51 -2.61
CA TYR A 301 -12.50 23.22 -3.93
C TYR A 301 -12.73 24.37 -4.94
N ASN A 302 -13.79 25.17 -4.76
CA ASN A 302 -14.06 26.32 -5.63
C ASN A 302 -13.07 27.47 -5.36
N LYS A 303 -12.73 27.71 -4.08
CA LYS A 303 -11.72 28.72 -3.71
C LYS A 303 -10.27 28.25 -3.80
N PHE A 304 -10.06 26.96 -4.06
CA PHE A 304 -8.73 26.37 -4.27
C PHE A 304 -7.98 27.04 -5.42
N LEU A 305 -8.71 27.53 -6.44
CA LEU A 305 -8.16 28.28 -7.57
C LEU A 305 -7.83 29.74 -7.22
N ASP A 306 -8.72 30.41 -6.49
CA ASP A 306 -8.71 31.87 -6.31
C ASP A 306 -7.79 32.36 -5.17
N THR A 307 -7.53 31.52 -4.17
CA THR A 307 -6.87 31.95 -2.91
C THR A 307 -5.43 31.45 -2.78
N LEU A 308 -5.00 30.48 -3.59
CA LEU A 308 -3.68 29.87 -3.48
C LEU A 308 -2.68 30.53 -4.43
N GLU A 309 -1.65 31.17 -3.85
CA GLU A 309 -0.40 31.44 -4.57
C GLU A 309 0.13 30.13 -5.19
N ARG A 310 0.70 30.23 -6.40
CA ARG A 310 1.21 29.06 -7.14
C ARG A 310 2.23 28.32 -6.27
N MET A 311 1.97 27.05 -6.00
CA MET A 311 2.84 26.25 -5.14
C MET A 311 4.24 26.13 -5.76
N PRO A 312 5.33 26.29 -4.99
CA PRO A 312 6.69 26.22 -5.50
C PRO A 312 7.01 24.85 -6.12
N GLU A 313 6.32 23.79 -5.70
CA GLU A 313 6.37 22.41 -6.22
C GLU A 313 6.16 22.36 -7.75
N ASN A 314 5.39 23.30 -8.31
CA ASN A 314 5.22 23.43 -9.76
C ASN A 314 6.49 23.78 -10.53
N ASN A 315 7.50 24.35 -9.86
CA ASN A 315 8.75 24.77 -10.49
C ASN A 315 9.83 23.67 -10.50
N PHE A 316 9.66 22.61 -9.71
CA PHE A 316 10.67 21.56 -9.55
C PHE A 316 10.68 20.58 -10.74
N LEU A 317 9.53 20.29 -11.34
CA LEU A 317 9.46 19.40 -12.51
C LEU A 317 9.82 20.08 -13.83
N ASN A 318 9.67 21.41 -13.93
CA ASN A 318 10.04 22.19 -15.11
C ASN A 318 11.51 22.61 -15.16
N SER A 319 12.30 22.27 -14.14
CA SER A 319 13.69 22.72 -14.04
C SER A 319 14.66 21.79 -14.79
N ARG A 320 14.91 22.10 -16.07
CA ARG A 320 16.20 21.81 -16.74
C ARG A 320 17.38 22.59 -16.11
N SER A 321 17.25 23.14 -14.90
CA SER A 321 18.29 23.95 -14.27
C SER A 321 18.84 23.24 -13.04
N ASN A 322 20.15 23.06 -13.03
CA ASN A 322 20.98 22.38 -12.02
C ASN A 322 20.98 23.02 -10.62
N ILE A 323 19.99 23.84 -10.26
CA ILE A 323 20.04 24.68 -9.05
C ILE A 323 19.65 23.89 -7.79
N ALA A 324 18.78 22.87 -7.92
CA ALA A 324 18.34 22.08 -6.77
C ALA A 324 19.44 21.17 -6.16
N LYS A 325 20.55 20.94 -6.89
CA LYS A 325 21.70 20.16 -6.38
C LYS A 325 22.63 20.94 -5.47
N GLU A 326 22.61 22.28 -5.50
CA GLU A 326 23.56 23.10 -4.73
C GLU A 326 23.01 23.59 -3.38
N HIS A 327 21.70 23.52 -3.12
CA HIS A 327 21.10 24.18 -1.96
C HIS A 327 20.22 23.31 -1.05
N PHE A 328 20.05 22.02 -1.33
CA PHE A 328 19.33 21.10 -0.43
C PHE A 328 20.23 19.94 0.00
N TYR A 329 20.22 19.66 1.31
CA TYR A 329 20.94 18.54 1.91
C TYR A 329 20.50 17.23 1.26
N GLN A 330 21.47 16.47 0.75
CA GLN A 330 21.27 15.10 0.30
C GLN A 330 20.59 14.29 1.41
N THR A 331 19.35 13.89 1.18
CA THR A 331 18.70 12.84 1.96
C THR A 331 19.33 11.50 1.60
N SER A 332 19.46 10.62 2.59
CA SER A 332 20.26 9.41 2.60
C SER A 332 19.79 8.27 1.66
N SER A 333 18.99 8.58 0.64
CA SER A 333 18.50 7.64 -0.38
C SER A 333 19.20 7.77 -1.74
N GLU A 334 20.15 8.70 -1.91
CA GLU A 334 21.03 8.65 -3.08
C GLU A 334 22.07 7.54 -2.91
N ILE A 335 21.84 6.42 -3.61
CA ILE A 335 22.83 5.38 -3.87
C ILE A 335 24.11 6.09 -4.35
N LYS A 336 25.17 6.03 -3.52
CA LYS A 336 26.52 6.39 -3.94
C LYS A 336 26.86 5.54 -5.16
N THR A 337 26.72 6.10 -6.35
CA THR A 337 27.44 5.63 -7.52
C THR A 337 28.92 5.81 -7.18
N GLN A 338 29.55 4.72 -6.73
CA GLN A 338 31.00 4.65 -6.63
C GLN A 338 31.57 5.12 -7.97
N HIS A 339 32.32 6.21 -7.92
CA HIS A 339 33.25 6.56 -8.97
C HIS A 339 34.05 5.31 -9.34
N ARG A 340 33.84 4.80 -10.56
CA ARG A 340 34.88 4.04 -11.24
C ARG A 340 36.05 5.01 -11.40
N GLU A 341 37.06 4.84 -10.56
CA GLU A 341 38.37 5.44 -10.81
C GLU A 341 38.90 4.85 -12.12
N ASP A 342 38.86 5.67 -13.16
CA ASP A 342 39.67 5.46 -14.35
C ASP A 342 41.14 5.52 -13.91
N ASN A 343 41.75 4.35 -13.71
CA ASN A 343 43.20 4.20 -13.63
C ASN A 343 43.81 4.55 -15.01
N LYS A 344 43.89 5.86 -15.30
CA LYS A 344 44.78 6.44 -16.31
C LYS A 344 46.03 6.97 -15.62
N ILE A 345 46.89 6.06 -15.18
CA ILE A 345 48.31 6.37 -15.02
C ILE A 345 48.97 5.92 -16.31
N ILE A 346 49.07 6.83 -17.28
CA ILE A 346 50.12 6.98 -18.30
C ILE A 346 49.71 8.22 -19.12
N SER A 347 50.42 9.33 -18.88
CA SER A 347 50.43 10.49 -19.76
C SER A 347 51.24 10.14 -21.01
N ASN A 348 50.71 10.49 -22.19
CA ASN A 348 51.36 10.32 -23.49
C ASN A 348 52.54 11.30 -23.70
N GLN A 349 53.44 11.45 -22.72
CA GLN A 349 54.60 12.35 -22.81
C GLN A 349 55.96 11.70 -22.57
N ASP A 350 56.04 10.41 -22.23
CA ASP A 350 57.34 9.74 -22.02
C ASP A 350 57.82 8.89 -23.22
N ALA A 351 57.14 8.98 -24.37
CA ALA A 351 57.64 8.43 -25.62
C ALA A 351 58.60 9.43 -26.29
N ASN A 352 59.81 9.59 -25.74
CA ASN A 352 61.06 9.91 -26.47
C ASN A 352 62.22 10.20 -25.50
N LYS A 353 63.12 9.23 -25.30
CA LYS A 353 64.59 9.41 -25.45
C LYS A 353 65.36 8.10 -25.22
N GLU A 354 65.98 7.66 -26.31
CA GLU A 354 67.32 7.08 -26.51
C GLU A 354 67.99 6.27 -25.38
N ASP A 355 68.21 4.99 -25.71
CA ASP A 355 69.36 4.11 -25.44
C ASP A 355 70.27 4.40 -24.24
N ILE A 356 70.46 3.41 -23.35
CA ILE A 356 71.78 2.90 -22.89
C ILE A 356 71.63 1.52 -22.20
N LYS A 357 72.22 0.51 -22.85
CA LYS A 357 72.93 -0.73 -22.43
C LYS A 357 72.79 -1.31 -20.99
N ILE A 358 72.23 -2.53 -20.96
CA ILE A 358 72.72 -3.83 -20.40
C ILE A 358 73.71 -3.81 -19.21
N ASN A 359 73.34 -4.45 -18.08
CA ASN A 359 74.12 -5.56 -17.47
C ASN A 359 73.41 -6.29 -16.30
N HIS A 360 73.63 -7.62 -16.28
CA HIS A 360 73.23 -8.63 -15.28
C HIS A 360 73.85 -8.44 -13.87
N ARG A 361 73.14 -8.85 -12.80
CA ARG A 361 73.42 -10.01 -11.90
C ARG A 361 72.84 -9.86 -10.48
N ASP A 362 72.26 -10.98 -10.02
CA ASP A 362 72.29 -11.64 -8.71
C ASP A 362 72.29 -10.85 -7.38
N SER A 363 71.29 -11.19 -6.55
CA SER A 363 71.34 -11.69 -5.17
C SER A 363 72.35 -11.15 -4.13
N THR A 364 71.80 -11.08 -2.91
CA THR A 364 72.39 -11.25 -1.57
C THR A 364 72.99 -10.06 -0.80
N ASN A 365 72.25 -9.73 0.27
CA ASN A 365 72.68 -9.68 1.68
C ASN A 365 73.47 -8.50 2.29
N ASN A 366 72.89 -8.07 3.42
CA ASN A 366 73.49 -7.86 4.75
C ASN A 366 73.95 -6.46 5.19
N ASN A 367 73.16 -5.96 6.14
CA ASN A 367 73.50 -5.65 7.53
C ASN A 367 74.19 -4.33 7.92
N LEU A 368 73.84 -4.01 9.18
CA LEU A 368 74.53 -3.22 10.21
C LEU A 368 74.10 -1.75 10.34
N VAL A 369 73.79 -1.20 11.53
CA VAL A 369 73.61 -1.73 12.91
C VAL A 369 73.25 -0.53 13.81
N GLU A 370 72.48 -0.78 14.89
CA GLU A 370 72.50 -0.15 16.24
C GLU A 370 72.36 1.39 16.39
N ASN A 371 71.74 1.98 17.43
CA ASN A 371 71.58 1.61 18.84
C ASN A 371 70.41 2.44 19.45
N GLN A 372 69.50 1.80 20.21
CA GLN A 372 69.32 1.88 21.69
C GLN A 372 68.64 3.15 22.23
N GLU A 373 67.41 3.01 22.78
CA GLU A 373 67.06 2.93 24.23
C GLU A 373 66.69 4.33 24.77
N THR A 374 65.72 4.60 25.65
CA THR A 374 64.91 3.81 26.60
C THR A 374 63.75 4.67 27.15
N ASN A 375 62.67 3.98 27.55
CA ASN A 375 61.77 4.20 28.71
C ASN A 375 61.07 5.55 28.98
N SER A 376 59.74 5.51 29.05
CA SER A 376 59.00 5.49 30.34
C SER A 376 57.46 5.44 30.13
N SER A 377 56.81 4.42 30.71
CA SER A 377 55.35 4.23 30.82
C SER A 377 54.73 5.12 31.94
N PRO A 378 53.50 4.85 32.44
CA PRO A 378 52.20 5.36 31.97
C PRO A 378 51.50 6.23 33.06
N GLN A 379 50.44 6.98 32.71
CA GLN A 379 49.49 7.49 33.72
C GLN A 379 48.04 7.26 33.31
N GLU A 380 47.34 6.57 34.20
CA GLU A 380 45.88 6.46 34.36
C GLU A 380 45.32 7.75 34.97
N GLU A 381 44.21 8.26 34.45
CA GLU A 381 43.20 9.07 35.17
C GLU A 381 41.84 8.74 34.49
N THR A 382 41.06 7.80 35.05
CA THR A 382 39.95 7.96 36.02
C THR A 382 38.66 8.56 35.44
N ASP A 383 37.65 7.69 35.39
CA ASP A 383 36.22 7.96 35.33
C ASP A 383 35.79 9.05 36.33
N ASP A 384 35.21 10.16 35.84
CA ASP A 384 34.24 10.95 36.61
C ASP A 384 33.57 12.04 35.75
N ASP A 385 32.80 11.68 34.72
CA ASP A 385 31.99 12.68 33.99
C ASP A 385 30.64 12.18 33.42
N LEU A 386 30.04 11.15 34.04
CA LEU A 386 28.72 10.62 33.63
C LEU A 386 27.55 10.96 34.57
N ASN A 387 27.77 11.75 35.64
CA ASN A 387 26.74 12.09 36.63
C ASN A 387 26.21 13.54 36.56
N LYS A 388 26.19 14.18 35.39
CA LYS A 388 25.65 15.55 35.24
C LYS A 388 24.64 15.76 34.10
N LEU A 389 23.97 14.72 33.62
CA LEU A 389 23.03 14.84 32.50
C LEU A 389 21.54 14.59 32.81
N PHE A 390 21.14 14.60 34.07
CA PHE A 390 19.72 14.61 34.46
C PHE A 390 19.51 15.51 35.67
N ASP A 391 19.32 16.80 35.40
CA ASP A 391 18.58 17.73 36.25
C ASP A 391 18.14 18.90 35.34
N PHE A 392 16.89 18.85 34.85
CA PHE A 392 15.94 19.97 34.71
C PHE A 392 14.58 19.46 34.22
#